data_AF-A0A2V7RI00-F1
#
_entry.id   AF-A0A2V7RI00-F1
#
_cell.length_a   1.000
_cell.length_b   1.000
_cell.length_c   1.000
_cell.angle_alpha   90.00
_cell.angle_beta   90.00
_cell.angle_gamma   90.00
#
_symmetry.space_group_name_H-M   'P 1'
#
loop_
_entity.id
_entity.type
_entity.pdbx_description
1 polymer ?
#
loop_
_entity_poly.entity_id
_entity_poly.type
_entity_poly.pdbx_seq_one_letter_code
_entity_poly.pdbx_strand_id
1 'polypeptide(L)'
;MEDILAIILIFGGGAACAIAFSPIGRAVADRIRGKVSGSGDDVRAELADHKETQAAELEGVRRELGELAERMDFAERLLAKGRDQRQGLPS
;
A
#
# COMPACT_ATOMS: atom_id res chain seq x y z
N MET A 1 12.84 -48.19 26.31
CA MET A 1 12.90 -46.80 25.80
C MET A 1 12.94 -46.79 24.28
N GLU A 2 13.73 -47.67 23.67
CA GLU A 2 13.82 -47.84 22.21
C GLU A 2 12.47 -48.09 21.54
N ASP A 3 11.62 -48.95 22.11
CA ASP A 3 10.29 -49.26 21.53
C ASP A 3 9.35 -48.05 21.50
N ILE A 4 9.40 -47.21 22.54
CA ILE A 4 8.60 -45.98 22.61
C ILE A 4 9.07 -45.00 21.53
N LEU A 5 10.39 -44.93 21.34
CA LEU A 5 11.00 -44.08 20.32
C LEU A 5 10.62 -44.57 18.92
N ALA A 6 10.66 -45.87 18.67
CA ALA A 6 10.23 -46.49 17.43
C ALA A 6 8.74 -46.21 17.13
N ILE A 7 7.87 -46.32 18.12
CA ILE A 7 6.43 -46.02 17.97
C ILE A 7 6.23 -44.53 17.63
N ILE A 8 6.90 -43.61 18.33
CA ILE A 8 6.81 -42.17 18.04
C ILE A 8 7.34 -41.85 16.64
N LEU A 9 8.41 -42.51 16.20
CA LEU A 9 9.01 -42.24 14.90
C LEU A 9 8.15 -42.78 13.75
N ILE A 10 7.55 -43.96 13.92
CA ILE A 10 6.66 -44.57 12.94
C ILE A 10 5.33 -43.81 12.86
N PHE A 11 4.65 -43.60 13.98
CA PHE A 11 3.33 -42.96 13.98
C PHE A 11 3.42 -41.44 13.88
N GLY A 12 4.34 -40.81 14.61
CA GLY A 12 4.56 -39.37 14.53
C GLY A 12 5.20 -38.96 13.21
N GLY A 13 6.25 -39.66 12.78
CA GLY A 13 6.88 -39.42 11.47
C GLY A 13 5.96 -39.77 10.30
N GLY A 14 5.25 -40.90 10.38
CA GLY A 14 4.29 -41.31 9.38
C GLY A 14 3.11 -40.33 9.25
N ALA A 15 2.55 -39.86 10.38
CA ALA A 15 1.49 -38.85 10.38
C ALA A 15 1.99 -37.50 9.84
N ALA A 16 3.21 -37.08 10.21
CA ALA A 16 3.80 -35.85 9.68
C ALA A 16 3.99 -35.92 8.16
N CYS A 17 4.48 -37.06 7.64
CA CYS A 17 4.58 -37.30 6.20
C CYS A 17 3.19 -37.30 5.53
N ALA A 18 2.21 -38.00 6.10
CA ALA A 18 0.85 -38.05 5.56
C ALA A 18 0.20 -36.66 5.51
N ILE A 19 0.42 -35.83 6.53
CA ILE A 19 -0.06 -34.43 6.55
C ILE A 19 0.69 -33.60 5.50
N ALA A 20 2.01 -33.77 5.35
CA ALA A 20 2.81 -33.05 4.36
C ALA A 20 2.38 -33.35 2.91
N PHE A 21 1.96 -34.59 2.62
CA PHE A 21 1.41 -34.98 1.31
C PHE A 21 -0.11 -34.79 1.19
N SER A 22 -0.79 -34.33 2.25
CA SER A 22 -2.23 -34.06 2.27
C SER A 22 -2.52 -32.64 1.74
N PRO A 23 -3.75 -32.39 1.21
CA PRO A 23 -4.22 -31.05 0.89
C PRO A 23 -4.06 -30.04 2.04
N ILE A 24 -4.10 -30.53 3.29
CA ILE A 24 -3.91 -29.70 4.49
C ILE A 24 -2.45 -29.24 4.60
N GLY A 25 -1.48 -30.13 4.41
CA GLY A 25 -0.06 -29.75 4.40
C GLY A 25 0.25 -28.80 3.25
N ARG A 26 -0.36 -29.00 2.08
CA ARG A 26 -0.27 -28.07 0.96
C ARG A 26 -0.85 -26.70 1.30
N ALA A 27 -2.02 -26.61 1.92
CA ALA A 27 -2.62 -25.35 2.34
C ALA A 27 -1.78 -24.63 3.42
N VAL A 28 -1.18 -25.36 4.35
CA VAL A 28 -0.27 -24.78 5.37
C VAL A 28 1.03 -24.32 4.72
N ALA A 29 1.59 -25.10 3.79
CA ALA A 29 2.76 -24.72 3.01
C ALA A 29 2.46 -23.49 2.12
N ASP A 30 1.27 -23.40 1.53
CA ASP A 30 0.79 -22.27 0.74
C ASP A 30 0.46 -21.06 1.62
N ARG A 31 0.11 -21.23 2.91
CA ARG A 31 -0.05 -20.14 3.88
C ARG A 31 1.31 -19.61 4.34
N ILE A 32 2.27 -20.50 4.57
CA ILE A 32 3.65 -20.15 4.93
C ILE A 32 4.33 -19.52 3.72
N ARG A 33 4.15 -20.06 2.51
CA ARG A 33 4.54 -19.41 1.24
C ARG A 33 3.75 -18.15 0.97
N GLY A 34 2.47 -18.06 1.23
CA GLY A 34 1.73 -16.80 1.07
C GLY A 34 2.34 -15.70 1.94
N LYS A 35 3.02 -16.07 3.04
CA LYS A 35 3.79 -15.17 3.90
C LYS A 35 5.29 -15.06 3.54
N VAL A 36 5.87 -15.97 2.77
CA VAL A 36 7.32 -16.09 2.46
C VAL A 36 7.63 -15.98 0.94
N SER A 37 6.62 -16.11 0.11
CA SER A 37 6.57 -16.35 -1.34
C SER A 37 5.32 -15.66 -1.92
N GLY A 38 5.04 -14.43 -1.50
CA GLY A 38 4.83 -13.45 -2.55
C GLY A 38 6.15 -13.45 -3.32
N SER A 39 6.16 -13.97 -4.54
CA SER A 39 7.37 -13.98 -5.37
C SER A 39 7.93 -12.56 -5.31
N GLY A 40 9.19 -12.39 -4.89
CA GLY A 40 9.72 -11.05 -4.58
C GLY A 40 9.54 -10.04 -5.73
N ASP A 41 9.41 -10.55 -6.96
CA ASP A 41 9.05 -9.77 -8.16
C ASP A 41 7.58 -9.34 -8.20
N ASP A 42 6.61 -10.19 -7.86
CA ASP A 42 5.18 -9.85 -7.90
C ASP A 42 4.85 -8.78 -6.83
N VAL A 43 5.37 -8.94 -5.62
CA VAL A 43 5.19 -7.94 -4.55
C VAL A 43 5.90 -6.63 -4.89
N ARG A 44 7.05 -6.70 -5.56
CA ARG A 44 7.80 -5.51 -5.99
C ARG A 44 7.12 -4.80 -7.16
N ALA A 45 6.50 -5.54 -8.07
CA ALA A 45 5.71 -5.01 -9.17
C ALA A 45 4.43 -4.33 -8.65
N GLU A 46 3.69 -4.99 -7.76
CA GLU A 46 2.50 -4.42 -7.09
C GLU A 46 2.87 -3.15 -6.29
N LEU A 47 3.98 -3.18 -5.55
CA LEU A 47 4.46 -2.01 -4.81
C LEU A 47 4.93 -0.87 -5.74
N ALA A 48 5.47 -1.18 -6.92
CA ALA A 48 5.87 -0.18 -7.91
C ALA A 48 4.64 0.47 -8.54
N ASP A 49 3.64 -0.32 -8.93
CA ASP A 49 2.37 0.14 -9.50
C ASP A 49 1.59 1.03 -8.51
N HIS A 50 1.54 0.62 -7.24
CA HIS A 50 0.95 1.45 -6.18
C HIS A 50 1.70 2.78 -5.98
N LYS A 51 3.03 2.77 -6.03
CA LYS A 51 3.82 4.01 -5.92
C LYS A 51 3.61 4.94 -7.11
N GLU A 52 3.53 4.39 -8.31
CA GLU A 52 3.27 5.16 -9.53
C GLU A 52 1.87 5.79 -9.48
N THR A 53 0.87 5.01 -9.08
CA THR A 53 -0.52 5.50 -8.90
C THR A 53 -0.57 6.64 -7.87
N GLN A 54 0.06 6.46 -6.71
CA GLN A 54 0.13 7.51 -5.68
C GLN A 54 0.87 8.75 -6.16
N ALA A 55 1.96 8.59 -6.92
CA ALA A 55 2.69 9.71 -7.49
C ALA A 55 1.84 10.49 -8.50
N ALA A 56 1.07 9.79 -9.33
CA ALA A 56 0.14 10.41 -10.28
C ALA A 56 -0.99 11.17 -9.57
N GLU A 57 -1.56 10.61 -8.50
CA GLU A 57 -2.57 11.29 -7.67
C GLU A 57 -2.01 12.56 -7.02
N LEU A 58 -0.80 12.49 -6.45
CA LEU A 58 -0.13 13.64 -5.84
C LEU A 58 0.18 14.74 -6.87
N GLU A 59 0.57 14.37 -8.08
CA GLU A 59 0.81 15.34 -9.15
C GLU A 59 -0.50 16.00 -9.60
N GLY A 60 -1.59 15.23 -9.68
CA GLY A 60 -2.94 15.78 -9.93
C GLY A 60 -3.34 16.81 -8.88
N VAL A 61 -3.19 16.47 -7.60
CA VAL A 61 -3.48 17.39 -6.49
C VAL A 61 -2.57 18.62 -6.52
N ARG A 62 -1.26 18.45 -6.81
CA ARG A 62 -0.32 19.57 -6.92
C ARG A 62 -0.74 20.55 -8.01
N ARG A 63 -1.22 20.06 -9.14
CA ARG A 63 -1.74 20.88 -10.23
C ARG A 63 -2.99 21.65 -9.81
N GLU A 64 -3.98 20.98 -9.21
CA GLU A 64 -5.19 21.63 -8.71
C GLU A 64 -4.89 22.71 -7.67
N LEU A 65 -3.93 22.45 -6.77
CA LEU A 65 -3.44 23.44 -5.80
C LEU A 65 -2.76 24.63 -6.48
N GLY A 66 -2.02 24.42 -7.57
CA GLY A 66 -1.43 25.50 -8.36
C GLY A 66 -2.50 26.40 -9.00
N GLU A 67 -3.49 25.80 -9.65
CA GLU A 67 -4.63 26.53 -10.25
C GLU A 67 -5.44 27.29 -9.17
N LEU A 68 -5.62 26.69 -7.99
CA LEU A 68 -6.26 27.34 -6.86
C LEU A 68 -5.44 28.52 -6.33
N ALA A 69 -4.12 28.37 -6.21
CA ALA A 69 -3.23 29.43 -5.76
C ALA A 69 -3.25 30.64 -6.70
N GLU A 70 -3.27 30.42 -8.02
CA GLU A 70 -3.41 31.49 -9.00
C GLU A 70 -4.75 32.23 -8.83
N ARG A 71 -5.86 31.49 -8.70
CA ARG A 71 -7.19 32.10 -8.48
C ARG A 71 -7.25 32.90 -7.18
N MET A 72 -6.57 32.44 -6.13
CA MET A 72 -6.45 33.18 -4.88
C MET A 72 -5.64 34.47 -5.05
N ASP A 73 -4.50 34.43 -5.73
CA ASP A 73 -3.69 35.62 -6.04
C ASP A 73 -4.50 36.66 -6.84
N PHE A 74 -5.29 36.21 -7.81
CA PHE A 74 -6.21 37.10 -8.54
C PHE A 74 -7.25 37.76 -7.62
N ALA A 75 -7.86 36.98 -6.72
CA ALA A 75 -8.83 37.51 -5.76
C ALA A 75 -8.18 38.53 -4.81
N GLU A 76 -6.97 38.27 -4.34
CA GLU A 76 -6.21 39.19 -3.49
C GLU A 76 -5.93 40.52 -4.21
N ARG A 77 -5.47 40.46 -5.46
CA ARG A 77 -5.24 41.66 -6.28
C ARG A 77 -6.52 42.45 -6.55
N LEU A 78 -7.64 41.78 -6.78
CA LEU A 78 -8.95 42.41 -6.97
C LEU A 78 -9.43 43.11 -5.69
N LEU A 79 -9.27 42.45 -4.54
CA LEU A 79 -9.61 43.04 -3.24
C LEU A 79 -8.73 44.25 -2.91
N ALA A 80 -7.42 44.17 -3.17
CA ALA A 80 -6.50 45.30 -2.99
C ALA A 80 -6.92 46.52 -3.84
N LYS A 81 -7.17 46.31 -5.14
CA LYS A 81 -7.67 47.37 -6.04
C LYS A 81 -9.00 47.98 -5.57
N GLY A 82 -9.91 47.15 -5.06
CA GLY A 82 -11.19 47.60 -4.52
C GLY A 82 -11.06 48.43 -3.24
N ARG A 83 -10.05 48.15 -2.40
CA ARG A 83 -9.75 48.96 -1.21
C ARG A 83 -9.18 50.32 -1.60
N ASP A 84 -8.23 50.36 -2.54
CA ASP A 84 -7.62 51.61 -3.01
C ASP A 84 -8.66 52.54 -3.66
N GLN A 85 -9.57 51.99 -4.48
CA GLN A 85 -10.67 52.79 -5.07
C GLN A 85 -11.55 53.41 -4.00
N ARG A 86 -11.95 52.66 -2.96
CA ARG A 86 -12.77 53.21 -1.87
C ARG A 86 -12.04 54.27 -1.05
N GLN A 87 -10.73 54.16 -0.91
CA GLN A 87 -9.91 55.09 -0.13
C GLN A 87 -9.57 56.38 -0.91
N GLY A 88 -9.64 56.34 -2.24
CA GLY A 88 -9.42 57.48 -3.14
C GLY A 88 -10.64 58.32 -3.49
N LEU A 89 -11.86 57.97 -3.01
CA LEU A 89 -13.03 58.84 -3.15
C LEU A 89 -12.96 59.97 -2.10
N PRO A 90 -12.90 61.26 -2.51
CA PRO A 90 -13.07 62.37 -1.57
C PRO A 90 -14.49 62.30 -0.98
N SER A 91 -14.57 62.40 0.35
CA SER A 91 -15.81 62.46 1.14
C SER A 91 -16.68 63.66 0.79
#